data_AF-X1IGD1-F1
#
_entry.id   AF-X1IGD1-F1
#
_cell.length_a   1.000
_cell.length_b   1.000
_cell.length_c   1.000
_cell.angle_alpha   90.00
_cell.angle_beta   90.00
_cell.angle_gamma   90.00
#
_symmetry.space_group_name_H-M   'P 1'
#
loop_
_entity.id
_entity.type
_entity.pdbx_description
1 polymer ?
#
loop_
_entity_poly.entity_id
_entity_poly.type
_entity_poly.pdbx_seq_one_letter_code
_entity_poly.pdbx_strand_id
1 'polypeptide(L)'
;KDGKLILVDGGMAASYRKHVAPSLNDLIQVDKAIDLVCVSHIDRDHISGILEMIDSLVDWRVYDYKKEQKKKQKGLKVKKPKSLHPPEIASIWHNAFHEQIGDNSGRIEDMLAAFSSLLSASTIPEYRVNADLLTSTKEAIQLSRRINAKQLNIPLNEHFGGKLVCLRKGQPKKNIGSFTLQIIGPSEKNLQELRDEWNKWLEKNEEQLKKIRAEAEFDEKRLVTNLEQLLEPLVIQADKLGQRSKVTTPNLASIVFLLEESGKKVLMTGDSH
;
A
#
# COMPACT_ATOMS: atom_id res chain seq x y z
N LYS A 1 1.02 24.03 -15.37
CA LYS A 1 0.56 25.30 -16.01
C LYS A 1 -0.97 25.49 -15.91
N ASP A 2 -1.62 24.66 -15.09
CA ASP A 2 -3.05 24.61 -14.77
C ASP A 2 -3.27 24.28 -13.27
N GLY A 3 -2.18 24.25 -12.49
CA GLY A 3 -2.18 24.00 -11.05
C GLY A 3 -2.32 22.54 -10.63
N LYS A 4 -2.28 21.58 -11.57
CA LYS A 4 -2.41 20.16 -11.25
C LYS A 4 -1.16 19.59 -10.58
N LEU A 5 -1.39 18.67 -9.64
CA LEU A 5 -0.32 18.04 -8.86
C LEU A 5 -0.44 16.53 -8.87
N ILE A 6 0.67 15.88 -9.20
CA ILE A 6 0.82 14.42 -9.13
C ILE A 6 1.96 14.14 -8.13
N LEU A 7 1.69 13.31 -7.13
CA LEU A 7 2.71 12.77 -6.22
C LEU A 7 2.97 11.31 -6.60
N VAL A 8 4.23 10.92 -6.70
CA VAL A 8 4.62 9.54 -7.01
C VAL A 8 5.50 9.02 -5.89
N ASP A 9 5.01 8.00 -5.20
CA ASP A 9 5.57 7.40 -3.98
C ASP A 9 5.81 8.41 -2.84
N GLY A 10 6.14 7.89 -1.66
CA GLY A 10 6.26 8.68 -0.43
C GLY A 10 7.61 8.58 0.27
N GLY A 11 8.50 7.69 -0.18
CA GLY A 11 9.70 7.39 0.57
C GLY A 11 9.41 6.60 1.85
N MET A 12 10.41 6.51 2.72
CA MET A 12 10.24 6.07 4.11
C MET A 12 9.40 7.09 4.91
N ALA A 13 8.57 6.64 5.87
CA ALA A 13 7.76 7.52 6.72
C ALA A 13 8.55 8.63 7.44
N ALA A 14 9.79 8.34 7.87
CA ALA A 14 10.65 9.34 8.51
C ALA A 14 11.07 10.45 7.53
N SER A 15 11.41 10.08 6.29
CA SER A 15 11.74 11.02 5.22
C SER A 15 10.53 11.85 4.83
N TYR A 16 9.35 11.23 4.76
CA TYR A 16 8.09 11.94 4.52
C TYR A 16 7.86 13.05 5.55
N ARG A 17 7.87 12.69 6.84
CA ARG A 17 7.64 13.67 7.94
C ARG A 17 8.63 14.82 7.90
N LYS A 18 9.91 14.53 7.64
CA LYS A 18 10.99 15.51 7.74
C LYS A 18 11.09 16.41 6.50
N HIS A 19 10.74 15.91 5.32
CA HIS A 19 11.05 16.58 4.05
C HIS A 19 9.83 16.75 3.14
N VAL A 20 9.05 15.70 2.93
CA VAL A 20 7.93 15.72 1.97
C VAL A 20 6.76 16.53 2.52
N ALA A 21 6.33 16.27 3.77
CA ALA A 21 5.19 16.98 4.37
C ALA A 21 5.40 18.51 4.45
N PRO A 22 6.56 19.02 4.89
CA PRO A 22 6.84 20.47 4.81
C PRO A 22 6.79 21.00 3.37
N SER A 23 7.40 20.29 2.42
CA SER A 23 7.43 20.73 1.02
C SER A 23 6.03 20.77 0.40
N LEU A 24 5.18 19.78 0.67
CA LEU A 24 3.78 19.78 0.22
C LEU A 24 3.00 20.94 0.85
N ASN A 25 3.21 21.21 2.13
CA ASN A 25 2.58 22.35 2.82
C ASN A 25 2.99 23.70 2.22
N ASP A 26 4.24 23.84 1.75
CA ASP A 26 4.73 25.07 1.12
C ASP A 26 4.27 25.20 -0.35
N LEU A 27 4.18 24.08 -1.06
CA LEU A 27 3.80 24.04 -2.48
C LEU A 27 2.30 24.20 -2.70
N ILE A 28 1.48 23.75 -1.75
CA ILE A 28 0.03 23.66 -1.89
C ILE A 28 -0.60 24.78 -1.06
N GLN A 29 -1.22 25.74 -1.75
CA GLN A 29 -2.04 26.74 -1.09
C GLN A 29 -3.21 26.07 -0.37
N VAL A 30 -3.67 26.68 0.72
CA VAL A 30 -4.93 26.32 1.39
C VAL A 30 -6.01 26.14 0.32
N ASP A 31 -6.67 24.99 0.30
CA ASP A 31 -7.71 24.55 -0.66
C ASP A 31 -7.25 23.89 -1.97
N LYS A 32 -5.94 23.66 -2.19
CA LYS A 32 -5.49 22.79 -3.29
C LYS A 32 -5.34 21.34 -2.84
N ALA A 33 -5.83 20.42 -3.68
CA ALA A 33 -5.69 18.98 -3.50
C ALA A 33 -4.55 18.42 -4.36
N ILE A 34 -4.03 17.26 -3.99
CA ILE A 34 -3.24 16.43 -4.90
C ILE A 34 -4.23 15.73 -5.84
N ASP A 35 -4.12 15.94 -7.15
CA ASP A 35 -5.05 15.37 -8.13
C ASP A 35 -4.82 13.86 -8.30
N LEU A 36 -3.58 13.40 -8.17
CA LEU A 36 -3.23 11.99 -8.24
C LEU A 36 -2.04 11.67 -7.33
N VAL A 37 -2.22 10.67 -6.47
CA VAL A 37 -1.11 10.00 -5.78
C VAL A 37 -0.90 8.63 -6.44
N CYS A 38 0.27 8.37 -7.01
CA CYS A 38 0.64 7.07 -7.54
C CYS A 38 1.56 6.36 -6.55
N VAL A 39 1.11 5.23 -6.01
CA VAL A 39 1.92 4.29 -5.23
C VAL A 39 2.35 3.18 -6.16
N SER A 40 3.58 3.30 -6.68
CA SER A 40 4.08 2.49 -7.78
C SER A 40 4.18 1.01 -7.41
N HIS A 41 4.57 0.70 -6.17
CA HIS A 41 4.63 -0.65 -5.60
C HIS A 41 4.57 -0.61 -4.06
N ILE A 42 4.63 -1.78 -3.42
CA ILE A 42 4.38 -1.92 -1.97
C ILE A 42 5.63 -1.88 -1.11
N ASP A 43 6.84 -1.79 -1.68
CA ASP A 43 8.03 -1.81 -0.85
C ASP A 43 8.06 -0.59 0.07
N ARG A 44 8.58 -0.83 1.27
CA ARG A 44 8.45 0.06 2.41
C ARG A 44 9.01 1.46 2.12
N ASP A 45 10.10 1.54 1.38
CA ASP A 45 10.72 2.79 0.97
C ASP A 45 9.95 3.53 -0.12
N HIS A 46 8.83 3.00 -0.60
CA HIS A 46 7.89 3.67 -1.51
C HIS A 46 6.55 3.98 -0.85
N ILE A 47 5.95 3.01 -0.14
CA ILE A 47 4.60 3.12 0.42
C ILE A 47 4.54 3.79 1.79
N SER A 48 5.57 3.64 2.63
CA SER A 48 5.49 4.01 4.05
C SER A 48 5.23 5.50 4.26
N GLY A 49 5.83 6.37 3.46
CA GLY A 49 5.57 7.81 3.47
C GLY A 49 4.18 8.21 3.00
N ILE A 50 3.63 7.48 2.02
CA ILE A 50 2.23 7.69 1.60
C ILE A 50 1.28 7.26 2.72
N LEU A 51 1.54 6.13 3.37
CA LEU A 51 0.72 5.71 4.50
C LEU A 51 0.75 6.72 5.64
N GLU A 52 1.91 7.30 5.95
CA GLU A 52 2.06 8.36 6.96
C GLU A 52 1.23 9.61 6.60
N MET A 53 1.20 10.00 5.32
CA MET A 53 0.35 11.07 4.81
C MET A 53 -1.14 10.75 5.04
N ILE A 54 -1.54 9.54 4.68
CA ILE A 54 -2.92 9.07 4.75
C ILE A 54 -3.41 8.92 6.20
N ASP A 55 -2.60 8.37 7.11
CA ASP A 55 -2.91 8.31 8.54
C ASP A 55 -3.02 9.73 9.13
N SER A 56 -2.17 10.67 8.68
CA SER A 56 -2.31 12.08 9.08
C SER A 56 -3.64 12.68 8.62
N LEU A 57 -4.10 12.40 7.39
CA LEU A 57 -5.43 12.83 6.93
C LEU A 57 -6.56 12.28 7.80
N VAL A 58 -6.46 11.01 8.23
CA VAL A 58 -7.44 10.42 9.16
C VAL A 58 -7.46 11.15 10.50
N ASP A 59 -6.28 11.41 11.08
CA ASP A 59 -6.15 12.13 12.35
C ASP A 59 -6.75 13.54 12.26
N TRP A 60 -6.53 14.24 11.16
CA TRP A 60 -7.10 15.56 10.91
C TRP A 60 -8.62 15.51 10.71
N ARG A 61 -9.15 14.57 9.93
CA ARG A 61 -10.60 14.37 9.79
C ARG A 61 -11.28 14.06 11.13
N VAL A 62 -10.66 13.23 11.97
CA VAL A 62 -11.15 12.95 13.33
C VAL A 62 -11.10 14.19 14.21
N TYR A 63 -10.04 14.98 14.13
CA TYR A 63 -9.91 16.23 14.85
C TYR A 63 -10.99 17.24 14.47
N ASP A 64 -11.23 17.43 13.16
CA ASP A 64 -12.22 18.39 12.68
C ASP A 64 -13.64 17.98 13.05
N TYR A 65 -13.98 16.69 12.91
CA TYR A 65 -15.25 16.17 13.40
C TYR A 65 -15.44 16.43 14.91
N LYS A 66 -14.44 16.10 15.74
CA LYS A 66 -14.53 16.33 17.19
C LYS A 66 -14.59 17.82 17.54
N LYS A 67 -13.90 18.67 16.79
CA LYS A 67 -13.94 20.14 16.95
C LYS A 67 -15.33 20.69 16.66
N GLU A 68 -16.03 20.16 15.65
CA GLU A 68 -17.43 20.48 15.38
C GLU A 68 -18.36 19.97 16.47
N GLN A 69 -18.18 18.73 16.94
CA GLN A 69 -18.99 18.17 18.02
C GLN A 69 -18.81 18.92 19.35
N LYS A 70 -17.61 19.42 19.64
CA LYS A 70 -17.35 20.26 20.82
C LYS A 70 -18.19 21.54 20.83
N LYS A 71 -18.56 22.08 19.65
CA LYS A 71 -19.48 23.23 19.58
C LYS A 71 -20.89 22.86 20.08
N LYS A 72 -21.27 21.58 19.97
CA LYS A 72 -22.59 21.04 20.35
C LYS A 72 -22.60 20.44 21.76
N GLN A 73 -21.47 19.94 22.25
CA GLN A 73 -21.35 19.27 23.56
C GLN A 73 -20.25 19.91 24.43
N LYS A 74 -20.65 20.56 25.53
CA LYS A 74 -19.71 21.12 26.52
C LYS A 74 -18.91 20.00 27.21
N GLY A 75 -17.62 20.23 27.43
CA GLY A 75 -16.72 19.31 28.14
C GLY A 75 -15.91 18.35 27.26
N LEU A 76 -16.18 18.27 25.95
CA LEU A 76 -15.41 17.41 25.03
C LEU A 76 -13.96 17.92 24.88
N LYS A 77 -13.00 17.08 25.25
CA LYS A 77 -11.56 17.35 25.04
C LYS A 77 -11.18 17.00 23.60
N VAL A 78 -10.63 17.97 22.88
CA VAL A 78 -10.18 17.81 21.49
C VAL A 78 -8.70 18.16 21.42
N LYS A 79 -7.87 17.19 21.06
CA LYS A 79 -6.42 17.36 20.92
C LYS A 79 -6.08 17.51 19.44
N LYS A 80 -5.38 18.59 19.09
CA LYS A 80 -4.90 18.83 17.72
C LYS A 80 -3.84 17.76 17.34
N PRO A 81 -3.88 17.21 16.12
CA PRO A 81 -2.81 16.36 15.61
C PRO A 81 -1.45 17.08 15.66
N LYS A 82 -0.37 16.31 15.84
CA LYS A 82 1.00 16.85 15.85
C LYS A 82 1.57 17.00 14.43
N SER A 83 1.08 16.19 13.49
CA SER A 83 1.47 16.24 12.09
C SER A 83 0.98 17.54 11.43
N LEU A 84 1.67 17.95 10.38
CA LEU A 84 1.15 18.97 9.46
C LEU A 84 -0.16 18.48 8.85
N HIS A 85 -1.07 19.40 8.53
CA HIS A 85 -2.30 19.05 7.81
C HIS A 85 -1.94 18.69 6.37
N PRO A 86 -2.09 17.43 5.94
CA PRO A 86 -1.80 17.08 4.57
C PRO A 86 -2.85 17.68 3.63
N PRO A 87 -2.52 17.93 2.36
CA PRO A 87 -3.51 18.29 1.35
C PRO A 87 -4.53 17.16 1.14
N GLU A 88 -5.75 17.50 0.72
CA GLU A 88 -6.73 16.52 0.27
C GLU A 88 -6.22 15.77 -0.97
N ILE A 89 -6.72 14.55 -1.20
CA ILE A 89 -6.30 13.68 -2.30
C ILE A 89 -7.51 13.33 -3.14
N ALA A 90 -7.47 13.66 -4.43
CA ALA A 90 -8.59 13.41 -5.33
C ALA A 90 -8.65 11.96 -5.82
N SER A 91 -7.50 11.33 -6.07
CA SER A 91 -7.45 9.93 -6.53
C SER A 91 -6.11 9.29 -6.20
N ILE A 92 -6.12 7.96 -6.03
CA ILE A 92 -4.92 7.13 -5.85
C ILE A 92 -4.82 6.10 -6.97
N TRP A 93 -3.62 5.93 -7.52
CA TRP A 93 -3.25 4.75 -8.29
C TRP A 93 -2.41 3.82 -7.44
N HIS A 94 -2.86 2.58 -7.27
CA HIS A 94 -2.13 1.55 -6.56
C HIS A 94 -2.66 0.17 -6.96
N ASN A 95 -1.76 -0.75 -7.34
CA ASN A 95 -2.10 -2.15 -7.54
C ASN A 95 -2.00 -2.90 -6.22
N ALA A 96 -2.97 -2.70 -5.32
CA ALA A 96 -2.99 -3.38 -4.04
C ALA A 96 -3.02 -4.91 -4.24
N PHE A 97 -2.21 -5.62 -3.46
CA PHE A 97 -2.03 -7.07 -3.54
C PHE A 97 -3.34 -7.87 -3.53
N HIS A 98 -4.33 -7.42 -2.75
CA HIS A 98 -5.64 -8.08 -2.63
C HIS A 98 -6.45 -8.04 -3.94
N GLU A 99 -6.35 -6.96 -4.73
CA GLU A 99 -7.10 -6.81 -5.99
C GLU A 99 -6.49 -7.65 -7.13
N GLN A 100 -5.23 -8.04 -7.00
CA GLN A 100 -4.51 -8.88 -7.98
C GLN A 100 -4.95 -10.34 -7.95
N ILE A 101 -5.57 -10.80 -6.85
CA ILE A 101 -5.74 -12.22 -6.56
C ILE A 101 -7.22 -12.67 -6.68
N GLY A 102 -8.18 -11.76 -6.81
CA GLY A 102 -9.60 -12.05 -7.09
C GLY A 102 -10.34 -12.77 -5.95
N ASP A 103 -11.11 -13.82 -6.25
CA ASP A 103 -12.00 -14.55 -5.30
C ASP A 103 -11.29 -15.18 -4.08
N ASN A 104 -9.96 -15.18 -4.04
CA ASN A 104 -9.17 -15.67 -2.90
C ASN A 104 -8.92 -14.59 -1.82
N SER A 105 -9.61 -13.44 -1.88
CA SER A 105 -9.50 -12.34 -0.88
C SER A 105 -9.64 -12.82 0.57
N GLY A 106 -10.56 -13.75 0.84
CA GLY A 106 -10.72 -14.34 2.18
C GLY A 106 -9.51 -15.16 2.64
N ARG A 107 -8.82 -15.88 1.75
CA ARG A 107 -7.61 -16.65 2.09
C ARG A 107 -6.43 -15.73 2.44
N ILE A 108 -6.40 -14.53 1.88
CA ILE A 108 -5.35 -13.52 2.11
C ILE A 108 -5.59 -12.77 3.41
N GLU A 109 -6.83 -12.36 3.68
CA GLU A 109 -7.19 -11.81 4.99
C GLU A 109 -6.89 -12.81 6.12
N ASP A 110 -7.22 -14.09 5.90
CA ASP A 110 -6.88 -15.19 6.81
C ASP A 110 -5.35 -15.36 6.98
N MET A 111 -4.59 -15.29 5.89
CA MET A 111 -3.12 -15.40 5.90
C MET A 111 -2.47 -14.20 6.61
N LEU A 112 -2.97 -12.99 6.38
CA LEU A 112 -2.47 -11.77 7.01
C LEU A 112 -2.85 -11.70 8.48
N ALA A 113 -4.02 -12.20 8.85
CA ALA A 113 -4.42 -12.41 10.23
C ALA A 113 -3.49 -13.42 10.91
N ALA A 114 -3.22 -14.56 10.26
CA ALA A 114 -2.27 -15.56 10.74
C ALA A 114 -0.87 -14.94 10.92
N PHE A 115 -0.29 -14.30 9.90
CA PHE A 115 1.01 -13.62 9.99
C PHE A 115 1.04 -12.52 11.06
N SER A 116 -0.04 -11.76 11.23
CA SER A 116 -0.12 -10.70 12.25
C SER A 116 -0.14 -11.25 13.68
N SER A 117 -0.89 -12.33 13.92
CA SER A 117 -0.95 -13.00 15.21
C SER A 117 0.38 -13.70 15.54
N LEU A 118 1.00 -14.36 14.56
CA LEU A 118 2.27 -15.09 14.73
C LEU A 118 3.46 -14.19 15.09
N LEU A 119 3.48 -12.95 14.57
CA LEU A 119 4.60 -12.02 14.77
C LEU A 119 4.42 -11.10 15.96
N SER A 120 3.22 -11.05 16.53
CA SER A 120 3.00 -10.44 17.85
C SER A 120 3.58 -11.30 18.98
N ALA A 121 3.91 -12.58 18.69
CA ALA A 121 4.38 -13.57 19.65
C ALA A 121 5.88 -13.91 19.57
N SER A 122 6.64 -13.44 18.56
CA SER A 122 8.05 -13.84 18.34
C SER A 122 9.06 -12.71 18.57
N THR A 123 10.19 -13.02 19.24
CA THR A 123 11.24 -12.05 19.65
C THR A 123 12.61 -12.27 18.96
N ILE A 124 12.72 -13.05 17.88
CA ILE A 124 14.02 -13.53 17.36
C ILE A 124 14.68 -12.56 16.36
N PRO A 125 15.97 -12.21 16.53
CA PRO A 125 16.73 -11.31 15.65
C PRO A 125 17.20 -11.85 14.28
N GLU A 126 17.28 -13.16 14.05
CA GLU A 126 17.88 -13.77 12.84
C GLU A 126 16.96 -13.79 11.60
N TYR A 127 15.69 -13.42 11.74
CA TYR A 127 14.66 -13.42 10.68
C TYR A 127 14.41 -12.04 10.03
N ARG A 128 15.35 -11.10 10.18
CA ARG A 128 15.21 -9.70 9.74
C ARG A 128 14.90 -9.52 8.25
N VAL A 129 15.29 -10.45 7.39
CA VAL A 129 15.06 -10.38 5.92
C VAL A 129 13.57 -10.42 5.56
N ASN A 130 12.69 -10.92 6.44
CA ASN A 130 11.24 -10.98 6.20
C ASN A 130 10.41 -9.93 6.96
N ALA A 131 11.04 -9.13 7.83
CA ALA A 131 10.35 -8.05 8.52
C ALA A 131 9.91 -6.94 7.55
N ASP A 132 10.70 -6.66 6.52
CA ASP A 132 10.40 -5.60 5.56
C ASP A 132 9.26 -5.99 4.62
N LEU A 133 9.27 -7.18 3.99
CA LEU A 133 8.15 -7.65 3.16
C LEU A 133 6.83 -7.71 3.95
N LEU A 134 6.88 -8.14 5.21
CA LEU A 134 5.72 -8.12 6.09
C LEU A 134 5.23 -6.69 6.37
N THR A 135 6.16 -5.79 6.68
CA THR A 135 5.85 -4.38 6.96
C THR A 135 5.23 -3.74 5.73
N SER A 136 5.84 -3.89 4.55
CA SER A 136 5.33 -3.50 3.24
C SER A 136 3.90 -4.00 3.01
N THR A 137 3.65 -5.28 3.30
CA THR A 137 2.32 -5.89 3.11
C THR A 137 1.29 -5.30 4.09
N LYS A 138 1.64 -5.17 5.38
CA LYS A 138 0.80 -4.51 6.39
C LYS A 138 0.47 -3.08 6.00
N GLU A 139 1.46 -2.33 5.52
CA GLU A 139 1.29 -0.95 5.07
C GLU A 139 0.36 -0.86 3.85
N ALA A 140 0.45 -1.79 2.89
CA ALA A 140 -0.44 -1.86 1.73
C ALA A 140 -1.90 -2.16 2.10
N ILE A 141 -2.13 -3.08 3.04
CA ILE A 141 -3.47 -3.38 3.56
C ILE A 141 -4.01 -2.17 4.32
N GLN A 142 -3.19 -1.56 5.17
CA GLN A 142 -3.59 -0.39 5.93
C GLN A 142 -3.97 0.74 4.98
N LEU A 143 -3.16 1.03 3.96
CA LEU A 143 -3.47 2.01 2.93
C LEU A 143 -4.84 1.72 2.30
N SER A 144 -5.07 0.50 1.83
CA SER A 144 -6.35 0.07 1.23
C SER A 144 -7.55 0.27 2.18
N ARG A 145 -7.36 -0.03 3.47
CA ARG A 145 -8.38 0.19 4.51
C ARG A 145 -8.63 1.68 4.79
N ARG A 146 -7.60 2.52 4.73
CA ARG A 146 -7.72 3.97 4.99
C ARG A 146 -8.45 4.70 3.87
N ILE A 147 -8.18 4.32 2.62
CA ILE A 147 -8.72 5.02 1.45
C ILE A 147 -10.18 4.62 1.14
N ASN A 148 -10.67 3.50 1.68
CA ASN A 148 -12.01 3.01 1.41
C ASN A 148 -13.14 3.98 1.85
N ALA A 149 -14.36 3.70 1.37
CA ALA A 149 -15.55 4.51 1.62
C ALA A 149 -15.95 4.64 3.11
N LYS A 150 -15.52 3.72 3.97
CA LYS A 150 -15.81 3.77 5.42
C LYS A 150 -14.87 4.71 6.17
N GLN A 151 -13.77 5.14 5.56
CA GLN A 151 -12.79 6.02 6.18
C GLN A 151 -12.61 7.31 5.37
N LEU A 152 -11.60 7.38 4.48
CA LEU A 152 -11.33 8.61 3.74
C LEU A 152 -12.21 8.77 2.49
N ASN A 153 -12.67 7.66 1.91
CA ASN A 153 -13.42 7.63 0.66
C ASN A 153 -12.64 8.27 -0.51
N ILE A 154 -11.35 7.92 -0.63
CA ILE A 154 -10.50 8.36 -1.73
C ILE A 154 -10.62 7.34 -2.88
N PRO A 155 -11.01 7.76 -4.10
CA PRO A 155 -11.12 6.88 -5.25
C PRO A 155 -9.81 6.15 -5.58
N LEU A 156 -9.86 4.82 -5.58
CA LEU A 156 -8.76 3.95 -6.03
C LEU A 156 -8.92 3.63 -7.51
N ASN A 157 -7.86 3.80 -8.28
CA ASN A 157 -7.76 3.42 -9.69
C ASN A 157 -8.95 3.89 -10.56
N GLU A 158 -9.50 5.07 -10.26
CA GLU A 158 -10.75 5.56 -10.86
C GLU A 158 -10.67 5.62 -12.40
N HIS A 159 -9.53 6.07 -12.92
CA HIS A 159 -9.22 6.13 -14.35
C HIS A 159 -9.25 4.76 -15.07
N PHE A 160 -9.27 3.67 -14.30
CA PHE A 160 -9.33 2.28 -14.74
C PHE A 160 -10.61 1.58 -14.29
N GLY A 161 -11.60 2.34 -13.80
CA GLY A 161 -12.87 1.82 -13.29
C GLY A 161 -12.74 1.04 -11.99
N GLY A 162 -11.79 1.43 -11.13
CA GLY A 162 -11.48 0.72 -9.89
C GLY A 162 -10.75 -0.61 -10.08
N LYS A 163 -10.30 -0.92 -11.30
CA LYS A 163 -9.51 -2.13 -11.59
C LYS A 163 -8.02 -1.82 -11.49
N LEU A 164 -7.21 -2.87 -11.43
CA LEU A 164 -5.76 -2.79 -11.50
C LEU A 164 -5.29 -1.88 -12.65
N VAL A 165 -4.30 -1.05 -12.33
CA VAL A 165 -3.53 -0.25 -13.27
C VAL A 165 -2.59 -1.19 -14.02
N CYS A 166 -2.92 -1.49 -15.26
CA CYS A 166 -2.09 -2.32 -16.12
C CYS A 166 -2.17 -1.84 -17.56
N LEU A 167 -1.14 -2.19 -18.35
CA LEU A 167 -1.11 -1.98 -19.77
C LEU A 167 -2.14 -2.89 -20.45
N ARG A 168 -3.11 -2.29 -21.12
CA ARG A 168 -4.09 -3.00 -21.96
C ARG A 168 -3.96 -2.58 -23.43
N LYS A 169 -4.21 -3.51 -24.34
CA LYS A 169 -4.18 -3.23 -25.77
C LYS A 169 -5.24 -2.18 -26.13
N GLY A 170 -4.82 -1.13 -26.84
CA GLY A 170 -5.72 -0.04 -27.25
C GLY A 170 -6.16 0.89 -26.11
N GLN A 171 -5.56 0.79 -24.93
CA GLN A 171 -5.88 1.66 -23.80
C GLN A 171 -5.51 3.12 -24.11
N PRO A 172 -6.46 4.07 -23.97
CA PRO A 172 -6.15 5.47 -24.16
C PRO A 172 -5.23 5.98 -23.04
N LYS A 173 -4.39 6.96 -23.40
CA LYS A 173 -3.63 7.74 -22.42
C LYS A 173 -4.60 8.41 -21.43
N LYS A 174 -4.16 8.61 -20.19
CA LYS A 174 -4.92 9.25 -19.12
C LYS A 174 -4.45 10.69 -18.97
N ASN A 175 -5.38 11.62 -18.75
CA ASN A 175 -5.04 13.03 -18.61
C ASN A 175 -5.34 13.50 -17.19
N ILE A 176 -4.38 14.18 -16.57
CA ILE A 176 -4.56 14.91 -15.31
C ILE A 176 -4.23 16.37 -15.62
N GLY A 177 -5.25 17.13 -16.02
CA GLY A 177 -5.08 18.45 -16.64
C GLY A 177 -4.16 18.41 -17.86
N SER A 178 -3.07 19.18 -17.85
CA SER A 178 -2.09 19.21 -18.94
C SER A 178 -1.13 18.01 -18.96
N PHE A 179 -1.10 17.19 -17.91
CA PHE A 179 -0.31 15.95 -17.90
C PHE A 179 -1.00 14.87 -18.71
N THR A 180 -0.25 14.26 -19.63
CA THR A 180 -0.65 13.05 -20.35
C THR A 180 0.15 11.87 -19.80
N LEU A 181 -0.54 10.86 -19.27
CA LEU A 181 0.04 9.66 -18.67
C LEU A 181 -0.27 8.45 -19.56
N GLN A 182 0.77 7.73 -19.96
CA GLN A 182 0.66 6.49 -20.71
C GLN A 182 1.19 5.33 -19.87
N ILE A 183 0.34 4.38 -19.53
CA ILE A 183 0.77 3.16 -18.84
C ILE A 183 1.64 2.33 -19.79
N ILE A 184 2.78 1.87 -19.27
CA ILE A 184 3.73 0.99 -19.95
C ILE A 184 3.73 -0.38 -19.29
N GLY A 185 3.47 -0.45 -17.98
CA GLY A 185 3.44 -1.69 -17.23
C GLY A 185 2.72 -1.55 -15.89
N PRO A 186 2.40 -2.66 -15.23
CA PRO A 186 2.65 -4.04 -15.67
C PRO A 186 1.68 -4.47 -16.79
N SER A 187 2.03 -5.48 -17.58
CA SER A 187 1.07 -6.06 -18.54
C SER A 187 0.09 -7.01 -17.84
N GLU A 188 -1.08 -7.27 -18.46
CA GLU A 188 -1.99 -8.31 -17.95
C GLU A 188 -1.31 -9.67 -17.80
N LYS A 189 -0.36 -10.00 -18.69
CA LYS A 189 0.44 -11.22 -18.59
C LYS A 189 1.32 -11.24 -17.34
N ASN A 190 1.98 -10.13 -17.02
CA ASN A 190 2.82 -10.04 -15.81
C ASN A 190 2.00 -10.23 -14.54
N LEU A 191 0.80 -9.61 -14.50
CA LEU A 191 -0.11 -9.77 -13.37
C LEU A 191 -0.67 -11.21 -13.28
N GLN A 192 -0.93 -11.87 -14.41
CA GLN A 192 -1.36 -13.26 -14.43
C GLN A 192 -0.25 -14.21 -13.96
N GLU A 193 0.98 -14.04 -14.45
CA GLU A 193 2.15 -14.82 -14.02
C GLU A 193 2.37 -14.69 -12.51
N LEU A 194 2.31 -13.45 -12.00
CA LEU A 194 2.38 -13.14 -10.58
C LEU A 194 1.28 -13.87 -9.77
N ARG A 195 0.03 -13.82 -10.26
CA ARG A 195 -1.11 -14.49 -9.62
C ARG A 195 -0.96 -16.01 -9.62
N ASP A 196 -0.49 -16.60 -10.72
CA ASP A 196 -0.31 -18.04 -10.86
C ASP A 196 0.83 -18.56 -9.97
N GLU A 197 1.94 -17.85 -9.90
CA GLU A 197 3.05 -18.17 -8.99
C GLU A 197 2.60 -18.11 -7.53
N TRP A 198 1.81 -17.10 -7.18
CA TRP A 198 1.25 -16.97 -5.84
C TRP A 198 0.27 -18.10 -5.50
N ASN A 199 -0.68 -18.41 -6.39
CA ASN A 199 -1.64 -19.50 -6.18
C ASN A 199 -0.94 -20.85 -6.01
N LYS A 200 0.08 -21.14 -6.83
CA LYS A 200 0.89 -22.36 -6.68
C LYS A 200 1.60 -22.42 -5.33
N TRP A 201 2.09 -21.27 -4.84
CA TRP A 201 2.68 -21.20 -3.51
C TRP A 201 1.65 -21.46 -2.42
N LEU A 202 0.45 -20.86 -2.51
CA LEU A 202 -0.64 -21.09 -1.55
C LEU A 202 -1.05 -22.56 -1.49
N GLU A 203 -1.21 -23.21 -2.64
CA GLU A 203 -1.55 -24.64 -2.73
C GLU A 203 -0.47 -25.52 -2.09
N LYS A 204 0.81 -25.24 -2.42
CA LYS A 204 1.94 -26.00 -1.88
C LYS A 204 2.08 -25.87 -0.36
N ASN A 205 1.65 -24.75 0.20
CA ASN A 205 1.78 -24.45 1.62
C ASN A 205 0.47 -24.58 2.40
N GLU A 206 -0.61 -25.08 1.79
CA GLU A 206 -1.95 -25.09 2.37
C GLU A 206 -2.01 -25.81 3.72
N GLU A 207 -1.41 -27.00 3.83
CA GLU A 207 -1.40 -27.78 5.07
C GLU A 207 -0.55 -27.12 6.17
N GLN A 208 0.53 -26.44 5.80
CA GLN A 208 1.35 -25.69 6.74
C GLN A 208 0.62 -24.43 7.22
N LEU A 209 -0.10 -23.74 6.32
CA LEU A 209 -0.96 -22.59 6.64
C LEU A 209 -2.14 -23.01 7.53
N LYS A 210 -2.74 -24.19 7.32
CA LYS A 210 -3.79 -24.75 8.19
C LYS A 210 -3.27 -25.06 9.59
N LYS A 211 -2.07 -25.64 9.73
CA LYS A 211 -1.45 -25.89 11.04
C LYS A 211 -1.20 -24.59 11.79
N ILE A 212 -0.59 -23.63 11.12
CA ILE A 212 -0.36 -22.28 11.64
C ILE A 212 -1.66 -21.60 12.06
N ARG A 213 -2.73 -21.75 11.27
CA ARG A 213 -4.05 -21.23 11.61
C ARG A 213 -4.59 -21.88 12.88
N ALA A 214 -4.54 -23.21 12.96
CA ALA A 214 -5.02 -23.96 14.12
C ALA A 214 -4.24 -23.60 15.39
N GLU A 215 -2.93 -23.39 15.26
CA GLU A 215 -2.05 -22.97 16.36
C GLU A 215 -2.29 -21.50 16.74
N ALA A 216 -2.44 -20.58 15.79
CA ALA A 216 -2.72 -19.17 16.07
C ALA A 216 -4.11 -18.95 16.71
N GLU A 217 -5.14 -19.68 16.25
CA GLU A 217 -6.49 -19.69 16.87
C GLU A 217 -6.47 -20.33 18.27
N PHE A 218 -5.50 -21.20 18.56
CA PHE A 218 -5.27 -21.80 19.87
C PHE A 218 -4.43 -20.90 20.80
N ASP A 219 -3.46 -20.17 20.25
CA ASP A 219 -2.54 -19.26 20.97
C ASP A 219 -3.15 -17.91 21.32
N GLU A 220 -4.17 -17.43 20.58
CA GLU A 220 -4.99 -16.29 21.02
C GLU A 220 -5.64 -16.56 22.41
N LYS A 221 -5.66 -17.84 22.84
CA LYS A 221 -6.09 -18.27 24.18
C LYS A 221 -4.94 -18.59 25.15
N ARG A 222 -3.69 -18.78 24.71
CA ARG A 222 -2.51 -19.00 25.58
C ARG A 222 -1.18 -18.60 24.89
N LEU A 223 -0.38 -17.78 25.55
CA LEU A 223 0.98 -17.39 25.12
C LEU A 223 1.95 -18.59 25.18
N VAL A 224 2.43 -19.11 24.04
CA VAL A 224 3.52 -20.12 23.99
C VAL A 224 4.54 -19.83 22.86
N THR A 225 5.76 -20.33 23.06
CA THR A 225 7.08 -19.94 22.56
C THR A 225 7.66 -20.77 21.40
N ASN A 226 6.96 -21.75 20.82
CA ASN A 226 7.54 -22.71 19.86
C ASN A 226 7.22 -22.44 18.38
N LEU A 227 6.75 -21.23 18.06
CA LEU A 227 6.40 -20.79 16.71
C LEU A 227 7.58 -20.80 15.73
N GLU A 228 8.80 -20.74 16.26
CA GLU A 228 10.05 -20.51 15.54
C GLU A 228 10.37 -21.66 14.56
N GLN A 229 10.19 -22.91 14.99
CA GLN A 229 10.43 -24.11 14.16
C GLN A 229 9.39 -24.32 13.05
N LEU A 230 8.19 -23.75 13.21
CA LEU A 230 7.10 -23.84 12.23
C LEU A 230 7.26 -22.80 11.11
N LEU A 231 7.93 -21.69 11.41
CA LEU A 231 8.08 -20.54 10.52
C LEU A 231 9.27 -20.68 9.56
N GLU A 232 10.34 -21.38 9.96
CA GLU A 232 11.52 -21.61 9.10
C GLU A 232 11.18 -22.01 7.67
N PRO A 233 10.34 -23.04 7.42
CA PRO A 233 10.10 -23.51 6.05
C PRO A 233 9.28 -22.52 5.22
N LEU A 234 8.41 -21.71 5.83
CA LEU A 234 7.60 -20.71 5.12
C LEU A 234 8.42 -19.46 4.79
N VAL A 235 9.24 -19.02 5.74
CA VAL A 235 10.20 -17.92 5.57
C VAL A 235 11.18 -18.26 4.46
N ILE A 236 11.77 -19.46 4.49
CA ILE A 236 12.70 -19.95 3.45
C ILE A 236 12.01 -20.09 2.09
N GLN A 237 10.72 -20.48 2.06
CA GLN A 237 9.98 -20.59 0.80
C GLN A 237 9.54 -19.23 0.24
N ALA A 238 9.16 -18.27 1.09
CA ALA A 238 8.91 -16.89 0.69
C ALA A 238 10.19 -16.21 0.18
N ASP A 239 11.32 -16.49 0.83
CA ASP A 239 12.65 -16.07 0.39
C ASP A 239 13.00 -16.71 -0.97
N LYS A 240 12.70 -18.00 -1.18
CA LYS A 240 12.85 -18.65 -2.50
C LYS A 240 11.97 -18.08 -3.61
N LEU A 241 10.78 -17.55 -3.28
CA LEU A 241 9.96 -16.79 -4.24
C LEU A 241 10.62 -15.45 -4.61
N GLY A 242 11.28 -14.80 -3.64
CA GLY A 242 12.08 -13.58 -3.86
C GLY A 242 13.47 -13.81 -4.47
N GLN A 243 14.00 -15.03 -4.39
CA GLN A 243 15.38 -15.39 -4.81
C GLN A 243 15.50 -15.86 -6.27
N ARG A 244 14.52 -15.60 -7.14
CA ARG A 244 14.78 -15.58 -8.59
C ARG A 244 15.52 -14.29 -8.94
N SER A 245 16.82 -14.29 -8.64
CA SER A 245 17.85 -13.32 -9.02
C SER A 245 17.34 -12.07 -9.76
N LYS A 246 17.04 -11.02 -8.96
CA LYS A 246 16.77 -9.60 -9.29
C LYS A 246 15.33 -9.09 -9.37
N VAL A 247 14.29 -9.88 -9.13
CA VAL A 247 12.91 -9.33 -9.06
C VAL A 247 12.15 -10.00 -7.92
N THR A 248 11.80 -9.24 -6.88
CA THR A 248 10.86 -9.73 -5.86
C THR A 248 9.47 -9.83 -6.50
N THR A 249 8.69 -10.84 -6.13
CA THR A 249 7.32 -11.08 -6.63
C THR A 249 6.43 -9.81 -6.66
N PRO A 250 6.49 -8.86 -5.70
CA PRO A 250 5.77 -7.59 -5.77
C PRO A 250 6.19 -6.63 -6.90
N ASN A 251 7.45 -6.65 -7.34
CA ASN A 251 7.97 -5.72 -8.35
C ASN A 251 7.39 -5.96 -9.75
N LEU A 252 6.85 -7.16 -10.00
CA LEU A 252 6.12 -7.46 -11.24
C LEU A 252 4.78 -6.74 -11.35
N ALA A 253 4.26 -6.18 -10.25
CA ALA A 253 3.06 -5.36 -10.24
C ALA A 253 3.32 -3.85 -10.30
N SER A 254 4.60 -3.45 -10.36
CA SER A 254 5.02 -2.04 -10.37
C SER A 254 4.36 -1.25 -11.49
N ILE A 255 3.70 -0.16 -11.12
CA ILE A 255 3.08 0.74 -12.10
C ILE A 255 4.19 1.53 -12.80
N VAL A 256 4.32 1.31 -14.10
CA VAL A 256 5.27 2.00 -14.99
C VAL A 256 4.47 2.88 -15.94
N PHE A 257 4.82 4.15 -16.04
CA PHE A 257 4.16 5.06 -16.97
C PHE A 257 5.07 6.15 -17.51
N LEU A 258 4.77 6.58 -18.73
CA LEU A 258 5.35 7.78 -19.34
C LEU A 258 4.46 8.98 -19.01
N LEU A 259 5.03 10.00 -18.37
CA LEU A 259 4.40 11.28 -18.16
C LEU A 259 4.89 12.27 -19.21
N GLU A 260 3.97 12.93 -19.90
CA GLU A 260 4.25 13.96 -20.89
C GLU A 260 3.54 15.27 -20.55
N GLU A 261 4.27 16.39 -20.56
CA GLU A 261 3.71 17.73 -20.44
C GLU A 261 4.50 18.70 -21.32
N SER A 262 3.82 19.52 -22.13
CA SER A 262 4.45 20.54 -22.97
C SER A 262 5.60 20.02 -23.85
N GLY A 263 5.44 18.81 -24.41
CA GLY A 263 6.44 18.14 -25.24
C GLY A 263 7.63 17.54 -24.49
N LYS A 264 7.72 17.69 -23.16
CA LYS A 264 8.71 17.01 -22.31
C LYS A 264 8.16 15.69 -21.83
N LYS A 265 9.03 14.69 -21.69
CA LYS A 265 8.68 13.33 -21.28
C LYS A 265 9.54 12.88 -20.11
N VAL A 266 8.92 12.25 -19.13
CA VAL A 266 9.57 11.60 -17.98
C VAL A 266 9.04 10.18 -17.89
N LEU A 267 9.96 9.20 -17.84
CA LEU A 267 9.59 7.81 -17.62
C LEU A 267 9.63 7.51 -16.12
N MET A 268 8.49 7.12 -15.57
CA MET A 268 8.35 6.68 -14.18
C MET A 268 8.40 5.15 -14.18
N THR A 269 9.49 4.58 -13.68
CA THR A 269 9.74 3.14 -13.70
C THR A 269 9.26 2.41 -12.45
N GLY A 270 8.96 3.13 -11.36
CA GLY A 270 8.84 2.49 -10.05
C GLY A 270 10.07 1.62 -9.78
N ASP A 271 9.83 0.42 -9.24
CA ASP A 271 10.86 -0.62 -9.08
C ASP A 271 10.67 -1.80 -10.05
N SER A 272 10.18 -1.51 -11.27
CA SER A 272 10.13 -2.52 -12.33
C SER A 272 11.56 -2.80 -12.83
N HIS A 273 11.96 -4.08 -12.86
CA HIS A 273 13.24 -4.55 -13.40
C HIS A 273 13.02 -5.56 -14.52
#